data_AF-A0AAW0NN54-F1
#
_entry.id   AF-A0AAW0NN54-F1
#
_cell.length_a   1.000
_cell.length_b   1.000
_cell.length_c   1.000
_cell.angle_alpha   90.00
_cell.angle_beta   90.00
_cell.angle_gamma   90.00
#
_symmetry.space_group_name_H-M   'P 1'
#
loop_
_entity.id
_entity.type
_entity.pdbx_description
1 polymer ?
#
loop_
_entity_poly.entity_id
_entity_poly.type
_entity_poly.pdbx_seq_one_letter_code
_entity_poly.pdbx_strand_id
1 'polypeptide(L)'
;MDFLGLYFLQLALIGGPSVALGSSGWDCLRAGDTCSSDDSCSPRLRTLRQCVAGDGSVKLGPGARSQCENAMTALLATPLHGCQCKRGMKKEKNCLSIYWSLHQSGLVLHGLSLVEDYPYEPEERGSDYVRLASIAAESEVTTVNRCLDAAKACNIDETCQKTRTEYVSACIQPSVRSGPCNRPRCNKALRKFFDRVPPDYTHELLFCPCTDTACAERRRQTIVPTCSYEEKEKPNCLAQLRVCRADYVCRSRWAQFQFDCQPSDLSSSGCKQENYGACLLAYTGLIGSTITPNYLDNSTSNVGPWCSCAASGNHREECNDFLEFFHDNVCLKNAIIAFGNGSDVKSGSSRAGIASFAPATRTTPGYHRPSSLHGNRAEHPQSTDTTQVNENDRLWGDEEDSTLPSPGLSEHGAAPVHMGLALGWLLPVLLLLLSHQ
;
A
#
# COMPACT_ATOMS: atom_id res chain seq x y z
N MET A 1 -20.59 -41.58 -48.01
CA MET A 1 -19.31 -41.26 -47.34
C MET A 1 -19.13 -39.75 -47.47
N ASP A 2 -18.60 -39.09 -46.44
CA ASP A 2 -18.01 -37.74 -46.52
C ASP A 2 -18.91 -36.49 -46.51
N PHE A 3 -19.80 -36.33 -45.51
CA PHE A 3 -20.21 -34.96 -45.11
C PHE A 3 -20.40 -34.79 -43.60
N LEU A 4 -20.86 -35.81 -42.86
CA LEU A 4 -20.95 -35.73 -41.39
C LEU A 4 -19.58 -35.81 -40.69
N GLY A 5 -18.63 -36.59 -41.22
CA GLY A 5 -17.31 -36.76 -40.62
C GLY A 5 -16.45 -35.48 -40.64
N LEU A 6 -16.61 -34.65 -41.66
CA LEU A 6 -15.92 -33.36 -41.79
C LEU A 6 -16.47 -32.29 -40.82
N TYR A 7 -17.77 -32.34 -40.51
CA TYR A 7 -18.39 -31.40 -39.57
C TYR A 7 -17.98 -31.70 -38.12
N PHE A 8 -17.88 -32.98 -37.75
CA PHE A 8 -17.38 -33.39 -36.43
C PHE A 8 -15.88 -33.13 -36.26
N LEU A 9 -15.08 -33.22 -37.33
CA LEU A 9 -13.65 -32.85 -37.27
C LEU A 9 -13.43 -31.33 -37.15
N GLN A 10 -14.32 -30.52 -37.74
CA GLN A 10 -14.30 -29.06 -37.55
C GLN A 10 -14.74 -28.64 -36.14
N LEU A 11 -15.71 -29.34 -35.53
CA LEU A 11 -16.09 -29.09 -34.13
C LEU A 11 -14.99 -29.51 -33.14
N ALA A 12 -14.19 -30.53 -33.45
CA ALA A 12 -13.07 -30.96 -32.62
C ALA A 12 -11.84 -30.03 -32.69
N LEU A 13 -11.66 -29.27 -33.78
CA LEU A 13 -10.58 -28.29 -33.93
C LEU A 13 -10.90 -26.89 -33.37
N ILE A 14 -12.16 -26.61 -33.04
CA ILE A 14 -12.60 -25.34 -32.44
C ILE A 14 -12.81 -25.49 -30.92
N GLY A 15 -12.92 -26.73 -30.42
CA GLY A 15 -12.96 -27.07 -28.99
C GLY A 15 -11.57 -27.23 -28.36
N GLY A 16 -10.64 -26.31 -28.62
CA GLY A 16 -9.53 -26.13 -27.68
C GLY A 16 -10.11 -25.66 -26.34
N PRO A 17 -9.60 -26.08 -25.18
CA PRO A 17 -9.97 -25.41 -23.96
C PRO A 17 -9.58 -23.95 -24.16
N SER A 18 -10.57 -23.09 -24.38
CA SER A 18 -10.46 -21.72 -23.92
C SER A 18 -10.26 -21.87 -22.42
N VAL A 19 -8.99 -22.00 -22.03
CA VAL A 19 -8.53 -21.52 -20.76
C VAL A 19 -9.08 -20.11 -20.77
N ALA A 20 -10.19 -19.93 -20.06
CA ALA A 20 -10.51 -18.64 -19.52
C ALA A 20 -9.23 -18.26 -18.78
N LEU A 21 -8.38 -17.47 -19.44
CA LEU A 21 -7.47 -16.59 -18.76
C LEU A 21 -8.42 -15.69 -17.96
N GLY A 22 -8.87 -16.20 -16.81
CA GLY A 22 -9.08 -15.31 -15.68
C GLY A 22 -7.82 -14.47 -15.65
N SER A 23 -8.00 -13.16 -15.59
CA SER A 23 -6.93 -12.17 -15.50
C SER A 23 -6.10 -12.46 -14.25
N SER A 24 -5.27 -13.50 -14.28
CA SER A 24 -4.20 -13.72 -13.36
C SER A 24 -3.10 -12.80 -13.86
N GLY A 25 -3.25 -11.51 -13.53
CA GLY A 25 -2.18 -10.53 -13.70
C GLY A 25 -0.87 -11.16 -13.22
N TRP A 26 0.18 -10.98 -14.01
CA TRP A 26 1.49 -11.48 -13.62
C TRP A 26 1.95 -10.64 -12.43
N ASP A 27 2.13 -11.28 -11.27
CA ASP A 27 2.72 -10.56 -10.16
C ASP A 27 4.16 -10.14 -10.50
N CYS A 28 4.62 -9.02 -9.95
CA CYS A 28 5.93 -8.49 -10.30
C CYS A 28 7.09 -9.43 -9.93
N LEU A 29 6.90 -10.38 -9.00
CA LEU A 29 7.92 -11.37 -8.67
C LEU A 29 8.08 -12.35 -9.83
N ARG A 30 6.97 -12.94 -10.31
CA ARG A 30 6.97 -13.90 -11.41
C ARG A 30 7.40 -13.26 -12.73
N ALA A 31 6.96 -12.03 -13.00
CA ALA A 31 7.42 -11.26 -14.15
C ALA A 31 8.93 -10.97 -14.06
N GLY A 32 9.42 -10.62 -12.86
CA GLY A 32 10.83 -10.41 -12.57
C GLY A 32 11.69 -11.66 -12.77
N ASP A 33 11.25 -12.82 -12.27
CA ASP A 33 11.95 -14.10 -12.41
C ASP A 33 12.00 -14.54 -13.88
N THR A 34 10.91 -14.35 -14.62
CA THR A 34 10.84 -14.66 -16.07
C THR A 34 11.80 -13.80 -16.86
N CYS A 35 11.81 -12.48 -16.63
CA CYS A 35 12.77 -11.57 -17.27
C CYS A 35 14.21 -11.88 -16.86
N SER A 36 14.44 -12.27 -15.61
CA SER A 36 15.80 -12.59 -15.12
C SER A 36 16.37 -13.84 -15.78
N SER A 37 15.50 -14.77 -16.21
CA SER A 37 15.83 -16.01 -16.90
C SER A 37 15.95 -15.85 -18.43
N ASP A 38 15.53 -14.71 -18.98
CA ASP A 38 15.61 -14.41 -20.41
C ASP A 38 16.89 -13.64 -20.75
N ASP A 39 17.70 -14.14 -21.68
CA ASP A 39 19.00 -13.57 -22.03
C ASP A 39 18.92 -12.13 -22.59
N SER A 40 17.79 -11.76 -23.18
CA SER A 40 17.57 -10.43 -23.74
C SER A 40 17.04 -9.41 -22.73
N CYS A 41 16.26 -9.87 -21.75
CA CYS A 41 15.60 -9.06 -20.73
C CYS A 41 16.49 -8.87 -19.49
N SER A 42 17.14 -9.93 -19.04
CA SER A 42 17.99 -9.99 -17.85
C SER A 42 19.04 -8.87 -17.79
N PRO A 43 19.85 -8.58 -18.83
CA PRO A 43 20.81 -7.47 -18.77
C PRO A 43 20.14 -6.11 -18.59
N ARG A 44 19.00 -5.87 -19.24
CA ARG A 44 18.25 -4.60 -19.13
C ARG A 44 17.68 -4.42 -17.74
N LEU A 45 17.15 -5.50 -17.14
CA LEU A 45 16.66 -5.49 -15.77
C LEU A 45 17.78 -5.21 -14.77
N ARG A 46 18.99 -5.76 -14.97
CA ARG A 46 20.17 -5.45 -14.14
C ARG A 46 20.58 -3.99 -14.28
N THR A 47 20.64 -3.45 -15.50
CA THR A 47 20.94 -2.03 -15.75
C THR A 47 19.91 -1.14 -15.04
N LEU A 48 18.61 -1.45 -15.16
CA LEU A 48 17.56 -0.67 -14.50
C LEU A 48 17.73 -0.63 -12.98
N ARG A 49 18.09 -1.76 -12.35
CA ARG A 49 18.36 -1.81 -10.90
C ARG A 49 19.52 -0.89 -10.51
N GLN A 50 20.58 -0.82 -11.32
CA GLN A 50 21.70 0.08 -11.09
C GLN A 50 21.28 1.55 -11.24
N CYS A 51 20.34 1.85 -12.13
CA CYS A 51 19.82 3.20 -12.33
C CYS A 51 19.03 3.74 -11.14
N VAL A 52 18.38 2.87 -10.37
CA VAL A 52 17.51 3.24 -9.23
C VAL A 52 18.16 3.02 -7.86
N ALA A 53 19.26 2.26 -7.77
CA ALA A 53 20.01 2.04 -6.53
C ALA A 53 20.86 3.26 -6.13
N GLY A 54 21.15 3.42 -4.83
CA GLY A 54 21.83 4.59 -4.24
C GLY A 54 23.05 5.12 -5.02
N ASP A 55 23.03 6.44 -5.26
CA ASP A 55 23.81 7.26 -6.22
C ASP A 55 23.31 7.20 -7.69
N GLY A 56 22.27 6.43 -7.99
CA GLY A 56 21.57 6.42 -9.29
C GLY A 56 22.50 6.25 -10.50
N SER A 57 22.17 6.94 -11.58
CA SER A 57 22.97 6.95 -12.82
C SER A 57 24.39 7.56 -12.64
N VAL A 58 24.72 8.15 -11.49
CA VAL A 58 26.02 8.80 -11.27
C VAL A 58 27.18 7.79 -11.28
N LYS A 59 26.92 6.54 -10.89
CA LYS A 59 27.90 5.43 -10.91
C LYS A 59 28.15 4.81 -12.29
N LEU A 60 27.29 5.10 -13.27
CA LEU A 60 27.30 4.48 -14.60
C LEU A 60 28.12 5.29 -15.63
N GLY A 61 28.73 6.42 -15.23
CA GLY A 61 29.62 7.23 -16.08
C GLY A 61 28.90 8.13 -17.10
N PRO A 62 29.64 8.79 -18.03
CA PRO A 62 29.05 9.60 -19.09
C PRO A 62 28.18 8.75 -20.01
N GLY A 63 26.90 9.10 -20.19
CA GLY A 63 25.94 8.31 -20.97
C GLY A 63 25.08 7.33 -20.16
N ALA A 64 25.31 7.24 -18.85
CA ALA A 64 24.49 6.47 -17.91
C ALA A 64 22.99 6.73 -18.04
N ARG A 65 22.61 7.99 -18.18
CA ARG A 65 21.20 8.38 -18.34
C ARG A 65 20.59 7.66 -19.55
N SER A 66 21.21 7.78 -20.72
CA SER A 66 20.77 7.10 -21.96
C SER A 66 20.69 5.58 -21.82
N GLN A 67 21.65 4.97 -21.11
CA GLN A 67 21.61 3.53 -20.84
C GLN A 67 20.39 3.14 -19.98
N CYS A 68 20.08 3.94 -18.96
CA CYS A 68 18.87 3.77 -18.15
C CYS A 68 17.59 3.94 -18.98
N GLU A 69 17.54 4.95 -19.86
CA GLU A 69 16.39 5.20 -20.76
C GLU A 69 16.14 4.01 -21.69
N ASN A 70 17.22 3.50 -22.30
CA ASN A 70 17.16 2.37 -23.23
C ASN A 70 16.80 1.06 -22.53
N ALA A 71 17.34 0.82 -21.33
CA ALA A 71 16.98 -0.34 -20.52
C ALA A 71 15.50 -0.29 -20.14
N MET A 72 15.03 0.85 -19.65
CA MET A 72 13.64 1.04 -19.28
C MET A 72 12.70 0.84 -20.48
N THR A 73 12.93 1.54 -21.59
CA THR A 73 12.06 1.47 -22.79
C THR A 73 11.87 0.04 -23.29
N ALA A 74 12.95 -0.75 -23.27
CA ALA A 74 12.87 -2.15 -23.66
C ALA A 74 12.13 -3.03 -22.64
N LEU A 75 12.22 -2.72 -21.34
CA LEU A 75 11.45 -3.42 -20.31
C LEU A 75 9.96 -3.08 -20.36
N LEU A 76 9.58 -1.89 -20.85
CA LEU A 76 8.17 -1.54 -21.08
C LEU A 76 7.48 -2.48 -22.09
N ALA A 77 8.24 -3.10 -23.00
CA ALA A 77 7.72 -4.08 -23.96
C ALA A 77 7.60 -5.50 -23.39
N THR A 78 7.91 -5.70 -22.10
CA THR A 78 7.89 -7.01 -21.44
C THR A 78 6.72 -7.12 -20.46
N PRO A 79 6.39 -8.34 -19.98
CA PRO A 79 5.34 -8.54 -18.97
C PRO A 79 5.57 -7.80 -17.65
N LEU A 80 6.77 -7.26 -17.42
CA LEU A 80 7.08 -6.43 -16.25
C LEU A 80 6.33 -5.09 -16.23
N HIS A 81 5.96 -4.54 -17.39
CA HIS A 81 5.32 -3.23 -17.45
C HIS A 81 3.94 -3.19 -16.78
N GLY A 82 3.15 -4.23 -16.95
CA GLY A 82 1.79 -4.32 -16.41
C GLY A 82 1.69 -5.20 -15.16
N CYS A 83 2.82 -5.47 -14.49
CA CYS A 83 2.80 -6.31 -13.31
C CYS A 83 2.19 -5.56 -12.12
N GLN A 84 1.49 -6.29 -11.25
CA GLN A 84 0.92 -5.74 -10.03
C GLN A 84 1.34 -6.58 -8.83
N CYS A 85 1.15 -6.04 -7.63
CA CYS A 85 1.44 -6.69 -6.37
C CYS A 85 0.16 -6.95 -5.59
N LYS A 86 0.23 -7.90 -4.66
CA LYS A 86 -0.88 -8.21 -3.76
C LYS A 86 -0.56 -7.73 -2.36
N ARG A 87 -1.53 -7.04 -1.76
CA ARG A 87 -1.46 -6.61 -0.36
C ARG A 87 -1.22 -7.81 0.56
N GLY A 88 -0.28 -7.71 1.50
CA GLY A 88 -0.04 -8.77 2.49
C GLY A 88 0.63 -10.06 1.97
N MET A 89 1.14 -10.06 0.73
CA MET A 89 1.89 -11.18 0.17
C MET A 89 3.24 -11.37 0.89
N LYS A 90 3.75 -12.61 0.95
CA LYS A 90 4.97 -12.94 1.74
C LYS A 90 6.20 -12.09 1.38
N LYS A 91 6.38 -11.76 0.10
CA LYS A 91 7.51 -10.97 -0.44
C LYS A 91 7.03 -9.62 -1.00
N GLU A 92 6.07 -8.98 -0.32
CA GLU A 92 5.45 -7.71 -0.75
C GLU A 92 6.50 -6.63 -1.05
N LYS A 93 7.42 -6.38 -0.11
CA LYS A 93 8.49 -5.38 -0.30
C LYS A 93 9.30 -5.62 -1.58
N ASN A 94 9.62 -6.88 -1.90
CA ASN A 94 10.38 -7.23 -3.09
C ASN A 94 9.55 -7.04 -4.37
N CYS A 95 8.27 -7.42 -4.34
CA CYS A 95 7.34 -7.18 -5.45
C CYS A 95 7.27 -5.68 -5.78
N LEU A 96 7.05 -4.85 -4.75
CA LEU A 96 6.96 -3.40 -4.88
C LEU A 96 8.28 -2.78 -5.34
N SER A 97 9.41 -3.31 -4.89
CA SER A 97 10.73 -2.85 -5.36
C SER A 97 10.89 -3.07 -6.87
N ILE A 98 10.44 -4.20 -7.41
CA ILE A 98 10.46 -4.46 -8.86
C ILE A 98 9.55 -3.48 -9.59
N TYR A 99 8.31 -3.30 -9.12
CA TYR A 99 7.37 -2.33 -9.71
C TYR A 99 7.95 -0.92 -9.76
N TRP A 100 8.38 -0.40 -8.61
CA TRP A 100 8.87 0.98 -8.51
C TRP A 100 10.18 1.18 -9.26
N SER A 101 11.00 0.14 -9.47
CA SER A 101 12.20 0.24 -10.31
C SER A 101 11.86 0.64 -11.75
N LEU A 102 10.73 0.18 -12.29
CA LEU A 102 10.25 0.49 -13.64
C LEU A 102 9.52 1.84 -13.72
N HIS A 103 8.68 2.13 -12.73
CA HIS A 103 7.86 3.34 -12.73
C HIS A 103 8.65 4.59 -12.32
N GLN A 104 9.60 4.48 -11.39
CA GLN A 104 10.43 5.61 -10.98
C GLN A 104 11.43 6.03 -12.06
N SER A 105 11.97 5.07 -12.82
CA SER A 105 12.75 5.41 -14.01
C SER A 105 11.90 6.14 -15.04
N GLY A 106 10.61 5.82 -15.21
CA GLY A 106 9.74 6.52 -16.16
C GLY A 106 9.43 7.95 -15.78
N LEU A 107 9.13 8.17 -14.50
CA LEU A 107 8.80 9.47 -13.95
C LEU A 107 9.99 10.45 -14.01
N VAL A 108 11.20 9.98 -13.68
CA VAL A 108 12.44 10.79 -13.69
C VAL A 108 12.86 11.21 -15.10
N LEU A 109 12.38 10.50 -16.12
CA LEU A 109 12.92 10.58 -17.46
C LEU A 109 11.99 11.22 -18.47
N HIS A 110 10.70 10.93 -18.38
CA HIS A 110 9.70 11.44 -19.31
C HIS A 110 8.93 12.66 -18.80
N GLY A 111 9.05 13.03 -17.52
CA GLY A 111 8.33 14.19 -16.95
C GLY A 111 6.79 14.08 -17.07
N LEU A 112 6.29 12.90 -17.43
CA LEU A 112 4.87 12.60 -17.53
C LEU A 112 4.37 12.28 -16.13
N SER A 113 3.68 13.23 -15.52
CA SER A 113 2.75 12.98 -14.41
C SER A 113 1.53 12.24 -14.98
N LEU A 114 1.74 11.00 -15.43
CA LEU A 114 0.64 10.07 -15.64
C LEU A 114 0.08 9.78 -14.25
N VAL A 115 -1.23 9.98 -14.09
CA VAL A 115 -2.01 9.60 -12.91
C VAL A 115 -1.41 8.33 -12.33
N GLU A 116 -0.93 8.41 -11.09
CA GLU A 116 -0.15 7.37 -10.44
C GLU A 116 -0.99 6.09 -10.37
N ASP A 117 -0.78 5.18 -11.33
CA ASP A 117 -1.21 3.79 -11.19
C ASP A 117 -0.49 3.26 -9.95
N TYR A 118 -1.26 2.91 -8.92
CA TYR A 118 -0.71 2.35 -7.70
C TYR A 118 -0.38 0.86 -7.93
N PRO A 119 0.63 0.30 -7.25
CA PRO A 119 1.19 -1.01 -7.59
C PRO A 119 0.34 -2.21 -7.18
N TYR A 120 -0.80 -2.01 -6.54
CA TYR A 120 -1.60 -3.13 -6.02
C TYR A 120 -2.70 -3.51 -6.99
N GLU A 121 -3.00 -4.81 -7.07
CA GLU A 121 -4.19 -5.27 -7.77
C GLU A 121 -5.44 -4.67 -7.12
N PRO A 122 -6.36 -4.07 -7.89
CA PRO A 122 -7.62 -3.59 -7.34
C PRO A 122 -8.40 -4.78 -6.77
N GLU A 123 -8.87 -4.67 -5.53
CA GLU A 123 -9.67 -5.73 -4.93
C GLU A 123 -11.08 -5.67 -5.57
N GLU A 124 -11.41 -6.64 -6.44
CA GLU A 124 -12.73 -6.72 -7.10
C GLU A 124 -13.91 -6.95 -6.13
N ARG A 125 -13.65 -7.09 -4.82
CA ARG A 125 -14.67 -7.30 -3.79
C ARG A 125 -15.64 -6.14 -3.57
N GLY A 126 -15.52 -5.05 -4.33
CA GLY A 126 -16.24 -3.79 -4.18
C GLY A 126 -17.77 -3.85 -4.26
N SER A 127 -18.41 -5.01 -4.47
CA SER A 127 -19.88 -5.14 -4.45
C SER A 127 -20.44 -6.07 -3.36
N ASP A 128 -19.62 -6.94 -2.76
CA ASP A 128 -20.08 -8.01 -1.85
C ASP A 128 -19.63 -7.76 -0.41
N TYR A 129 -19.57 -6.48 -0.02
CA TYR A 129 -19.36 -6.09 1.38
C TYR A 129 -20.62 -6.39 2.20
N VAL A 130 -20.86 -7.66 2.50
CA VAL A 130 -21.97 -8.08 3.36
C VAL A 130 -21.54 -7.86 4.80
N ARG A 131 -21.91 -6.70 5.33
CA ARG A 131 -21.71 -6.31 6.73
C ARG A 131 -22.15 -7.46 7.66
N LEU A 132 -21.27 -7.88 8.58
CA LEU A 132 -21.57 -8.91 9.60
C LEU A 132 -22.75 -8.55 10.52
N ALA A 133 -23.25 -7.32 10.45
CA ALA A 133 -24.40 -6.84 11.20
C ALA A 133 -25.73 -7.57 10.93
N SER A 134 -25.81 -8.44 9.91
CA SER A 134 -26.94 -9.38 9.78
C SER A 134 -27.01 -10.42 10.90
N ILE A 135 -25.93 -10.61 11.68
CA ILE A 135 -25.89 -11.57 12.80
C ILE A 135 -26.32 -10.93 14.13
N ALA A 136 -26.38 -9.58 14.22
CA ALA A 136 -26.72 -8.88 15.47
C ALA A 136 -28.23 -8.59 15.64
N ALA A 137 -29.08 -8.98 14.70
CA ALA A 137 -30.51 -8.70 14.74
C ALA A 137 -31.30 -9.47 15.82
N GLU A 138 -30.66 -10.39 16.55
CA GLU A 138 -31.32 -11.18 17.61
C GLU A 138 -31.01 -10.71 19.05
N SER A 139 -30.23 -9.63 19.24
CA SER A 139 -29.95 -9.11 20.59
C SER A 139 -30.79 -7.88 20.91
N GLU A 140 -31.64 -8.03 21.91
CA GLU A 140 -32.62 -7.08 22.42
C GLU A 140 -32.10 -5.65 22.72
N VAL A 141 -33.06 -4.74 22.64
CA VAL A 141 -33.08 -3.31 22.96
C VAL A 141 -32.35 -2.94 24.27
N THR A 142 -31.03 -2.78 24.21
CA THR A 142 -30.26 -1.96 25.16
C THR A 142 -29.22 -1.21 24.36
N THR A 143 -29.10 0.12 24.48
CA THR A 143 -28.13 1.00 23.79
C THR A 143 -26.83 0.29 23.38
N VAL A 144 -26.80 -0.27 22.16
CA VAL A 144 -25.76 -1.23 21.78
C VAL A 144 -24.56 -0.50 21.22
N ASN A 145 -23.44 -0.52 21.94
CA ASN A 145 -22.18 0.02 21.45
C ASN A 145 -21.66 -0.86 20.29
N ARG A 146 -21.77 -0.36 19.05
CA ARG A 146 -21.37 -1.10 17.84
C ARG A 146 -19.91 -1.53 17.85
N CYS A 147 -19.02 -0.74 18.43
CA CYS A 147 -17.60 -1.12 18.56
C CYS A 147 -17.40 -2.30 19.53
N LEU A 148 -18.27 -2.44 20.54
CA LEU A 148 -18.25 -3.60 21.43
C LEU A 148 -18.73 -4.85 20.71
N ASP A 149 -19.77 -4.76 19.89
CA ASP A 149 -20.25 -5.90 19.09
C ASP A 149 -19.22 -6.35 18.06
N ALA A 150 -18.56 -5.41 17.38
CA ALA A 150 -17.45 -5.70 16.48
C ALA A 150 -16.33 -6.46 17.20
N ALA A 151 -16.01 -6.05 18.44
CA ALA A 151 -15.04 -6.73 19.28
C ALA A 151 -15.49 -8.15 19.67
N LYS A 152 -16.79 -8.37 19.93
CA LYS A 152 -17.33 -9.71 20.18
C LYS A 152 -17.28 -10.59 18.94
N ALA A 153 -17.67 -10.07 17.77
CA ALA A 153 -17.64 -10.79 16.50
C ALA A 153 -16.21 -11.24 16.15
N CYS A 154 -15.23 -10.34 16.29
CA CYS A 154 -13.82 -10.68 16.08
C CYS A 154 -13.31 -11.74 17.08
N ASN A 155 -13.83 -11.77 18.31
CA ASN A 155 -13.44 -12.76 19.31
C ASN A 155 -14.01 -14.17 19.04
N ILE A 156 -15.04 -14.28 18.20
CA ILE A 156 -15.63 -15.56 17.77
C ILE A 156 -14.85 -16.13 16.59
N ASP A 157 -14.39 -15.28 15.67
CA ASP A 157 -13.57 -15.70 14.52
C ASP A 157 -12.13 -16.02 14.95
N GLU A 158 -11.68 -17.25 14.69
CA GLU A 158 -10.36 -17.72 15.11
C GLU A 158 -9.20 -16.88 14.52
N THR A 159 -9.34 -16.44 13.26
CA THR A 159 -8.27 -15.69 12.58
C THR A 159 -8.19 -14.27 13.12
N CYS A 160 -9.34 -13.62 13.29
CA CYS A 160 -9.45 -12.27 13.85
C CYS A 160 -8.97 -12.26 15.30
N GLN A 161 -9.50 -13.14 16.15
CA GLN A 161 -9.12 -13.24 17.56
C GLN A 161 -7.61 -13.46 17.71
N LYS A 162 -7.05 -14.46 17.02
CA LYS A 162 -5.63 -14.80 17.11
C LYS A 162 -4.74 -13.64 16.69
N THR A 163 -5.02 -13.05 15.53
CA THR A 163 -4.20 -11.95 14.99
C THR A 163 -4.37 -10.68 15.81
N ARG A 164 -5.56 -10.46 16.39
CA ARG A 164 -5.83 -9.38 17.33
C ARG A 164 -5.00 -9.50 18.59
N THR A 165 -5.03 -10.66 19.25
CA THR A 165 -4.20 -10.94 20.42
C THR A 165 -2.71 -10.76 20.12
N GLU A 166 -2.25 -11.20 18.94
CA GLU A 166 -0.86 -11.03 18.50
C GLU A 166 -0.45 -9.55 18.46
N TYR A 167 -1.19 -8.67 17.75
CA TYR A 167 -0.80 -7.27 17.67
C TYR A 167 -0.94 -6.54 19.00
N VAL A 168 -2.01 -6.80 19.76
CA VAL A 168 -2.22 -6.18 21.08
C VAL A 168 -1.07 -6.53 22.01
N SER A 169 -0.63 -7.79 22.04
CA SER A 169 0.52 -8.21 22.85
C SER A 169 1.82 -7.53 22.41
N ALA A 170 2.04 -7.36 21.10
CA ALA A 170 3.23 -6.69 20.57
C ALA A 170 3.26 -5.19 20.90
N CYS A 171 2.10 -4.55 21.04
CA CYS A 171 1.98 -3.12 21.31
C CYS A 171 1.96 -2.76 22.81
N ILE A 172 1.54 -3.68 23.70
CA ILE A 172 1.47 -3.42 25.15
C ILE A 172 2.75 -3.90 25.87
N GLN A 173 3.52 -4.83 25.31
CA GLN A 173 4.75 -5.31 25.92
C GLN A 173 5.79 -4.18 26.08
N PRO A 174 6.19 -3.84 27.33
CA PRO A 174 7.20 -2.81 27.57
C PRO A 174 8.54 -3.19 26.91
N SER A 175 9.18 -2.23 26.26
CA SER A 175 10.53 -2.41 25.72
C SER A 175 11.56 -1.78 26.63
N VAL A 176 12.45 -2.60 27.19
CA VAL A 176 13.57 -2.14 28.04
C VAL A 176 14.49 -1.15 27.29
N ARG A 177 14.49 -1.16 25.96
CA ARG A 177 15.38 -0.34 25.11
C ARG A 177 14.67 0.77 24.32
N SER A 178 13.33 0.79 24.24
CA SER A 178 12.61 1.59 23.22
C SER A 178 11.47 2.46 23.77
N GLY A 179 11.38 2.64 25.09
CA GLY A 179 10.32 3.42 25.72
C GLY A 179 9.05 2.58 25.96
N PRO A 180 7.83 3.11 25.71
CA PRO A 180 6.57 2.49 26.15
C PRO A 180 6.31 1.12 25.51
N CYS A 181 6.86 0.86 24.32
CA CYS A 181 6.70 -0.41 23.61
C CYS A 181 7.79 -0.61 22.53
N ASN A 182 7.83 -1.80 21.91
CA ASN A 182 8.60 -2.02 20.68
C ASN A 182 7.73 -1.64 19.46
N ARG A 183 7.78 -0.35 19.08
CA ARG A 183 6.96 0.23 17.99
C ARG A 183 7.15 -0.48 16.63
N PRO A 184 8.37 -0.83 16.16
CA PRO A 184 8.54 -1.59 14.92
C PRO A 184 7.82 -2.95 14.94
N ARG A 185 7.89 -3.68 16.07
CA ARG A 185 7.20 -4.97 16.24
C ARG A 185 5.68 -4.80 16.27
N CYS A 186 5.18 -3.79 17.00
CA CYS A 186 3.76 -3.43 17.03
C CYS A 186 3.24 -3.11 15.62
N ASN A 187 3.93 -2.24 14.89
CA ASN A 187 3.56 -1.84 13.53
C ASN A 187 3.57 -3.02 12.55
N LYS A 188 4.55 -3.93 12.65
CA LYS A 188 4.58 -5.17 11.85
C LYS A 188 3.36 -6.06 12.12
N ALA A 189 2.97 -6.19 13.39
CA ALA A 189 1.80 -6.99 13.78
C ALA A 189 0.47 -6.32 13.37
N LEU A 190 0.37 -4.99 13.46
CA LEU A 190 -0.78 -4.22 12.97
C LEU A 190 -0.98 -4.39 11.46
N ARG A 191 0.10 -4.26 10.66
CA ARG A 191 0.01 -4.51 9.21
C ARG A 191 -0.49 -5.92 8.92
N LYS A 192 0.04 -6.93 9.62
CA LYS A 192 -0.42 -8.32 9.50
C LYS A 192 -1.91 -8.47 9.84
N PHE A 193 -2.40 -7.78 10.86
CA PHE A 193 -3.81 -7.80 11.23
C PHE A 193 -4.70 -7.25 10.10
N PHE A 194 -4.44 -6.03 9.63
CA PHE A 194 -5.25 -5.41 8.58
C PHE A 194 -5.07 -6.05 7.19
N ASP A 195 -3.98 -6.78 6.95
CA ASP A 195 -3.75 -7.47 5.68
C ASP A 195 -4.31 -8.91 5.67
N ARG A 196 -4.51 -9.56 6.83
CA ARG A 196 -4.94 -10.97 6.90
C ARG A 196 -6.36 -11.17 7.38
N VAL A 197 -6.87 -10.26 8.21
CA VAL A 197 -8.23 -10.35 8.72
C VAL A 197 -9.17 -9.71 7.70
N PRO A 198 -10.29 -10.35 7.35
CA PRO A 198 -11.26 -9.80 6.40
C PRO A 198 -11.72 -8.39 6.80
N PRO A 199 -11.93 -7.48 5.81
CA PRO A 199 -12.49 -6.15 6.05
C PRO A 199 -13.73 -6.15 6.92
N ASP A 200 -14.61 -7.15 6.76
CA ASP A 200 -15.84 -7.31 7.53
C ASP A 200 -15.63 -7.22 9.05
N TYR A 201 -14.50 -7.70 9.56
CA TYR A 201 -14.15 -7.54 10.97
C TYR A 201 -13.33 -6.27 11.24
N THR A 202 -12.33 -5.98 10.40
CA THR A 202 -11.39 -4.88 10.67
C THR A 202 -12.03 -3.51 10.56
N HIS A 203 -12.92 -3.33 9.57
CA HIS A 203 -13.68 -2.09 9.40
C HIS A 203 -14.77 -1.93 10.46
N GLU A 204 -15.44 -3.02 10.89
CA GLU A 204 -16.40 -2.95 12.01
C GLU A 204 -15.72 -2.53 13.31
N LEU A 205 -14.48 -2.98 13.55
CA LEU A 205 -13.69 -2.56 14.71
C LEU A 205 -13.28 -1.09 14.64
N LEU A 206 -12.88 -0.61 13.46
CA LEU A 206 -12.25 0.69 13.31
C LEU A 206 -13.23 1.82 12.99
N PHE A 207 -14.27 1.56 12.20
CA PHE A 207 -15.23 2.56 11.68
C PHE A 207 -16.62 2.43 12.31
N CYS A 208 -16.76 1.72 13.42
CA CYS A 208 -18.01 1.64 14.16
C CYS A 208 -18.56 3.05 14.51
N PRO A 209 -19.87 3.28 14.33
CA PRO A 209 -20.50 4.54 14.69
C PRO A 209 -20.64 4.64 16.22
N CYS A 210 -20.47 5.85 16.75
CA CYS A 210 -20.51 6.12 18.18
C CYS A 210 -21.41 7.30 18.50
N THR A 211 -22.19 7.17 19.57
CA THR A 211 -23.08 8.22 20.11
C THR A 211 -22.55 8.82 21.41
N ASP A 212 -21.58 8.16 22.05
CA ASP A 212 -20.97 8.60 23.31
C ASP A 212 -19.44 8.56 23.24
N THR A 213 -18.80 9.22 24.20
CA THR A 213 -17.33 9.35 24.28
C THR A 213 -16.65 8.04 24.66
N ALA A 214 -17.33 7.12 25.35
CA ALA A 214 -16.79 5.82 25.73
C ALA A 214 -16.63 4.90 24.51
N CYS A 215 -17.61 4.91 23.60
CA CYS A 215 -17.55 4.27 22.30
C CYS A 215 -16.45 4.89 21.44
N ALA A 216 -16.40 6.23 21.36
CA ALA A 216 -15.38 6.92 20.56
C ALA A 216 -13.96 6.62 21.06
N GLU A 217 -13.75 6.54 22.38
CA GLU A 217 -12.46 6.14 22.94
C GLU A 217 -12.14 4.68 22.62
N ARG A 218 -13.10 3.76 22.71
CA ARG A 218 -12.90 2.36 22.30
C ARG A 218 -12.47 2.28 20.83
N ARG A 219 -13.11 3.05 19.95
CA ARG A 219 -12.77 3.15 18.53
C ARG A 219 -11.35 3.67 18.32
N ARG A 220 -10.96 4.76 19.00
CA ARG A 220 -9.61 5.35 18.96
C ARG A 220 -8.53 4.39 19.49
N GLN A 221 -8.87 3.57 20.48
CA GLN A 221 -7.98 2.59 21.11
C GLN A 221 -7.74 1.32 20.27
N THR A 222 -8.46 1.13 19.16
CA THR A 222 -8.37 -0.08 18.31
C THR A 222 -6.95 -0.44 17.90
N ILE A 223 -6.11 0.56 17.61
CA ILE A 223 -4.72 0.39 17.16
C ILE A 223 -3.68 0.59 18.28
N VAL A 224 -4.10 0.74 19.53
CA VAL A 224 -3.21 1.02 20.68
C VAL A 224 -2.36 2.29 20.44
N PRO A 225 -3.00 3.49 20.40
CA PRO A 225 -2.35 4.72 19.96
C PRO A 225 -1.14 5.12 20.81
N THR A 226 -1.12 4.78 22.10
CA THR A 226 0.02 5.05 23.01
C THR A 226 1.34 4.39 22.56
N CYS A 227 1.25 3.38 21.69
CA CYS A 227 2.41 2.69 21.13
C CYS A 227 2.56 2.90 19.62
N SER A 228 1.48 2.83 18.84
CA SER A 228 1.52 2.79 17.37
C SER A 228 1.36 4.15 16.69
N TYR A 229 0.80 5.14 17.41
CA TYR A 229 0.39 6.43 16.85
C TYR A 229 1.13 7.58 17.53
N GLU A 230 0.90 7.76 18.83
CA GLU A 230 1.42 8.85 19.63
C GLU A 230 2.93 8.74 19.83
N GLU A 231 3.60 9.90 19.81
CA GLU A 231 5.01 10.10 20.15
C GLU A 231 5.13 11.37 20.99
N LYS A 232 6.23 11.52 21.73
CA LYS A 232 6.43 12.67 22.64
C LYS A 232 6.31 14.02 21.94
N GLU A 233 6.78 14.09 20.70
CA GLU A 233 6.75 15.28 19.87
C GLU A 233 6.00 14.99 18.57
N LYS A 234 5.36 16.01 18.00
CA LYS A 234 4.74 15.93 16.68
C LYS A 234 5.75 16.38 15.63
N PRO A 235 6.33 15.49 14.83
CA PRO A 235 7.24 15.89 13.77
C PRO A 235 6.51 16.67 12.67
N ASN A 236 7.29 17.27 11.77
CA ASN A 236 6.73 17.89 10.57
C ASN A 236 6.13 16.82 9.63
N CYS A 237 4.91 17.03 9.13
CA CYS A 237 4.24 16.06 8.27
C CYS A 237 5.00 15.77 6.96
N LEU A 238 5.64 16.78 6.36
CA LEU A 238 6.44 16.59 5.16
C LEU A 238 7.70 15.76 5.42
N ALA A 239 8.26 15.79 6.64
CA ALA A 239 9.36 14.91 7.02
C ALA A 239 8.89 13.44 7.08
N GLN A 240 7.74 13.16 7.68
CA GLN A 240 7.14 11.82 7.66
C GLN A 240 6.81 11.37 6.23
N LEU A 241 6.27 12.26 5.40
CA LEU A 241 5.97 11.96 3.99
C LEU A 241 7.23 11.60 3.20
N ARG A 242 8.36 12.29 3.43
CA ARG A 242 9.66 11.92 2.82
C ARG A 242 10.13 10.53 3.22
N VAL A 243 10.03 10.18 4.51
CA VAL A 243 10.36 8.83 4.99
C VAL A 243 9.43 7.78 4.38
N CYS A 244 8.13 8.08 4.28
CA CYS A 244 7.16 7.19 3.66
C CYS A 244 7.44 6.97 2.17
N ARG A 245 7.78 8.01 1.42
CA ARG A 245 8.13 7.92 -0.01
C ARG A 245 9.39 7.09 -0.26
N ALA A 246 10.28 6.98 0.72
CA ALA A 246 11.48 6.13 0.63
C ALA A 246 11.20 4.65 0.95
N ASP A 247 10.13 4.34 1.71
CA ASP A 247 9.73 2.97 2.00
C ASP A 247 8.74 2.46 0.93
N TYR A 248 9.08 1.37 0.25
CA TYR A 248 8.24 0.85 -0.83
C TYR A 248 6.82 0.50 -0.37
N VAL A 249 6.62 -0.02 0.84
CA VAL A 249 5.28 -0.37 1.32
C VAL A 249 4.50 0.90 1.60
N CYS A 250 5.03 1.82 2.40
CA CYS A 250 4.36 3.08 2.76
C CYS A 250 4.04 3.92 1.52
N ARG A 251 5.01 4.12 0.61
CA ARG A 251 4.80 4.83 -0.66
C ARG A 251 3.63 4.25 -1.45
N SER A 252 3.58 2.92 -1.54
CA SER A 252 2.53 2.23 -2.30
C SER A 252 1.16 2.36 -1.66
N ARG A 253 1.07 2.22 -0.33
CA ARG A 253 -0.19 2.37 0.42
C ARG A 253 -0.67 3.83 0.40
N TRP A 254 0.24 4.79 0.42
CA TRP A 254 -0.06 6.21 0.27
C TRP A 254 -0.61 6.53 -1.13
N ALA A 255 0.04 6.03 -2.19
CA ALA A 255 -0.47 6.21 -3.56
C ALA A 255 -1.87 5.61 -3.74
N GLN A 256 -2.10 4.41 -3.19
CA GLN A 256 -3.42 3.78 -3.19
C GLN A 256 -4.46 4.65 -2.47
N PHE A 257 -4.14 5.18 -1.28
CA PHE A 257 -5.04 6.07 -0.55
C PHE A 257 -5.37 7.35 -1.31
N GLN A 258 -4.38 7.98 -1.95
CA GLN A 258 -4.62 9.16 -2.78
C GLN A 258 -5.53 8.86 -3.97
N PHE A 259 -5.40 7.68 -4.57
CA PHE A 259 -6.25 7.26 -5.68
C PHE A 259 -7.66 6.90 -5.20
N ASP A 260 -7.81 5.89 -4.35
CA ASP A 260 -9.11 5.31 -3.97
C ASP A 260 -9.98 6.28 -3.14
N CYS A 261 -9.35 7.19 -2.38
CA CYS A 261 -10.04 8.22 -1.61
C CYS A 261 -9.99 9.61 -2.26
N GLN A 262 -9.75 9.70 -3.58
CA GLN A 262 -9.71 10.99 -4.26
C GLN A 262 -11.07 11.71 -4.15
N PRO A 263 -11.15 12.91 -3.55
CA PRO A 263 -12.40 13.64 -3.45
C PRO A 263 -12.85 14.15 -4.81
N SER A 264 -14.16 14.22 -5.02
CA SER A 264 -14.77 14.82 -6.20
C SER A 264 -16.11 15.46 -5.87
N ASP A 265 -16.22 16.77 -6.11
CA ASP A 265 -17.48 17.52 -5.95
C ASP A 265 -18.52 17.19 -7.03
N LEU A 266 -18.11 16.49 -8.10
CA LEU A 266 -18.97 16.11 -9.21
C LEU A 266 -19.66 14.75 -8.98
N SER A 267 -19.14 13.91 -8.08
CA SER A 267 -19.77 12.64 -7.74
C SER A 267 -20.75 12.81 -6.59
N SER A 268 -21.90 12.13 -6.67
CA SER A 268 -22.86 12.07 -5.56
C SER A 268 -22.30 11.41 -4.30
N SER A 269 -21.30 10.54 -4.46
CA SER A 269 -20.63 9.88 -3.33
C SER A 269 -19.59 10.79 -2.65
N GLY A 270 -19.16 11.86 -3.33
CA GLY A 270 -17.99 12.65 -2.96
C GLY A 270 -16.65 11.97 -3.30
N CYS A 271 -16.65 10.72 -3.78
CA CYS A 271 -15.47 9.98 -4.22
C CYS A 271 -15.40 9.95 -5.75
N LYS A 272 -14.23 10.17 -6.33
CA LYS A 272 -14.05 10.10 -7.79
C LYS A 272 -14.28 8.70 -8.36
N GLN A 273 -13.92 7.66 -7.62
CA GLN A 273 -14.06 6.25 -8.00
C GLN A 273 -15.43 5.66 -7.61
N GLU A 274 -16.25 6.42 -6.88
CA GLU A 274 -17.57 6.00 -6.39
C GLU A 274 -17.57 4.67 -5.60
N ASN A 275 -16.46 4.37 -4.92
CA ASN A 275 -16.27 3.12 -4.18
C ASN A 275 -15.77 3.39 -2.75
N TYR A 276 -16.69 3.43 -1.79
CA TYR A 276 -16.37 3.61 -0.37
C TYR A 276 -15.51 2.47 0.19
N GLY A 277 -15.78 1.22 -0.21
CA GLY A 277 -15.05 0.05 0.26
C GLY A 277 -13.57 0.12 -0.09
N ALA A 278 -13.24 0.51 -1.32
CA ALA A 278 -11.87 0.72 -1.77
C ALA A 278 -11.17 1.84 -0.97
N CYS A 279 -11.85 2.97 -0.74
CA CYS A 279 -11.30 4.05 0.07
C CYS A 279 -11.01 3.60 1.53
N LEU A 280 -11.94 2.90 2.18
CA LEU A 280 -11.74 2.40 3.54
C LEU A 280 -10.62 1.35 3.62
N LEU A 281 -10.52 0.48 2.61
CA LEU A 281 -9.44 -0.49 2.49
C LEU A 281 -8.07 0.21 2.33
N ALA A 282 -8.01 1.27 1.52
CA ALA A 282 -6.80 2.06 1.31
C ALA A 282 -6.39 2.79 2.60
N TYR A 283 -7.36 3.38 3.32
CA TYR A 283 -7.14 4.01 4.62
C TYR A 283 -6.55 3.03 5.65
N THR A 284 -7.18 1.85 5.82
CA THR A 284 -6.65 0.83 6.75
C THR A 284 -5.30 0.28 6.31
N GLY A 285 -5.01 0.31 5.01
CA GLY A 285 -3.72 -0.04 4.43
C GLY A 285 -2.54 0.82 4.89
N LEU A 286 -2.80 2.03 5.37
CA LEU A 286 -1.79 2.94 5.93
C LEU A 286 -1.39 2.58 7.37
N ILE A 287 -2.23 1.84 8.11
CA ILE A 287 -2.02 1.57 9.53
C ILE A 287 -0.81 0.64 9.73
N GLY A 288 0.07 1.05 10.64
CA GLY A 288 1.35 0.37 10.88
C GLY A 288 2.43 0.77 9.87
N SER A 289 2.23 1.80 9.04
CA SER A 289 3.27 2.45 8.26
C SER A 289 3.81 3.71 8.97
N THR A 290 4.74 4.44 8.35
CA THR A 290 5.20 5.74 8.86
C THR A 290 4.07 6.77 8.93
N ILE A 291 3.11 6.72 8.00
CA ILE A 291 1.92 7.57 7.99
C ILE A 291 0.75 6.74 8.53
N THR A 292 0.72 6.50 9.83
CA THR A 292 -0.40 5.80 10.48
C THR A 292 -1.47 6.82 10.89
N PRO A 293 -2.67 6.82 10.27
CA PRO A 293 -3.75 7.69 10.70
C PRO A 293 -4.51 7.12 11.90
N ASN A 294 -5.10 7.99 12.70
CA ASN A 294 -6.07 7.62 13.73
C ASN A 294 -7.10 8.75 13.93
N TYR A 295 -8.15 8.51 14.71
CA TYR A 295 -9.06 9.55 15.20
C TYR A 295 -8.29 10.56 16.07
N LEU A 296 -8.49 11.84 15.78
CA LEU A 296 -7.77 12.93 16.45
C LEU A 296 -8.34 13.24 17.84
N ASP A 297 -9.63 13.00 18.03
CA ASP A 297 -10.35 13.24 19.28
C ASP A 297 -11.55 12.28 19.43
N ASN A 298 -12.26 12.37 20.56
CA ASN A 298 -13.38 11.49 20.91
C ASN A 298 -14.76 12.13 20.65
N SER A 299 -14.80 13.33 20.08
CA SER A 299 -16.00 14.14 19.84
C SER A 299 -16.37 14.22 18.36
N THR A 300 -15.38 14.14 17.48
CA THR A 300 -15.50 14.24 16.03
C THR A 300 -15.13 12.90 15.40
N SER A 301 -15.33 12.81 14.09
CA SER A 301 -14.82 11.70 13.29
C SER A 301 -13.61 12.13 12.44
N ASN A 302 -12.92 13.20 12.86
CA ASN A 302 -11.74 13.68 12.16
C ASN A 302 -10.58 12.72 12.38
N VAL A 303 -9.91 12.37 11.29
CA VAL A 303 -8.77 11.46 11.29
C VAL A 303 -7.54 12.16 10.75
N GLY A 304 -6.36 11.69 11.16
CA GLY A 304 -5.10 12.21 10.63
C GLY A 304 -3.89 11.47 11.19
N PRO A 305 -2.70 11.68 10.60
CA PRO A 305 -1.45 11.16 11.12
C PRO A 305 -0.93 11.95 12.33
N TRP A 306 -0.02 11.36 13.11
CA TRP A 306 0.64 12.03 14.23
C TRP A 306 1.76 12.96 13.75
N CYS A 307 1.39 14.12 13.22
CA CYS A 307 2.32 15.17 12.79
C CYS A 307 1.68 16.56 12.87
N SER A 308 2.46 17.59 12.56
CA SER A 308 1.95 18.96 12.40
C SER A 308 2.67 19.69 11.26
N CYS A 309 2.11 20.82 10.83
CA CYS A 309 2.79 21.71 9.88
C CYS A 309 3.68 22.76 10.54
N ALA A 310 4.00 22.60 11.83
CA ALA A 310 4.99 23.42 12.51
C ALA A 310 6.35 23.32 11.79
N ALA A 311 7.09 24.43 11.73
CA ALA A 311 8.39 24.54 11.07
C ALA A 311 8.43 24.19 9.55
N SER A 312 7.29 24.22 8.84
CA SER A 312 7.28 23.96 7.38
C SER A 312 7.90 25.07 6.51
N GLY A 313 8.09 26.28 7.05
CA GLY A 313 8.57 27.44 6.29
C GLY A 313 7.70 27.72 5.06
N ASN A 314 8.33 27.78 3.89
CA ASN A 314 7.67 28.03 2.60
C ASN A 314 6.79 26.85 2.11
N HIS A 315 6.94 25.66 2.68
CA HIS A 315 6.15 24.47 2.32
C HIS A 315 4.91 24.29 3.21
N ARG A 316 4.39 25.38 3.78
CA ARG A 316 3.22 25.31 4.69
C ARG A 316 1.97 24.85 3.96
N GLU A 317 1.73 25.37 2.76
CA GLU A 317 0.59 25.02 1.92
C GLU A 317 0.64 23.54 1.53
N GLU A 318 1.76 23.06 0.97
CA GLU A 318 1.98 21.64 0.67
C GLU A 318 1.74 20.72 1.89
N CYS A 319 2.11 21.17 3.09
CA CYS A 319 1.85 20.43 4.32
C CYS A 319 0.37 20.41 4.71
N ASN A 320 -0.34 21.52 4.52
CA ASN A 320 -1.78 21.60 4.78
C ASN A 320 -2.53 20.72 3.78
N ASP A 321 -2.20 20.79 2.49
CA ASP A 321 -2.77 19.93 1.45
C ASP A 321 -2.62 18.45 1.81
N PHE A 322 -1.45 18.05 2.31
CA PHE A 322 -1.22 16.70 2.81
C PHE A 322 -2.16 16.31 3.97
N LEU A 323 -2.40 17.21 4.91
CA LEU A 323 -3.30 16.95 6.04
C LEU A 323 -4.77 16.91 5.60
N GLU A 324 -5.17 17.76 4.65
CA GLU A 324 -6.55 17.84 4.13
C GLU A 324 -7.04 16.52 3.52
N PHE A 325 -6.13 15.70 2.95
CA PHE A 325 -6.45 14.34 2.51
C PHE A 325 -7.07 13.45 3.61
N PHE A 326 -6.83 13.75 4.89
CA PHE A 326 -7.35 12.99 6.03
C PHE A 326 -8.57 13.63 6.69
N HIS A 327 -8.47 14.90 7.12
CA HIS A 327 -9.52 15.51 7.95
C HIS A 327 -10.61 16.23 7.15
N ASP A 328 -10.26 16.80 5.99
CA ASP A 328 -11.17 17.58 5.14
C ASP A 328 -11.47 16.87 3.80
N ASN A 329 -11.42 15.54 3.81
CA ASN A 329 -11.73 14.72 2.65
C ASN A 329 -13.19 14.24 2.68
N VAL A 330 -14.02 14.81 1.79
CA VAL A 330 -15.45 14.47 1.68
C VAL A 330 -15.68 13.00 1.32
N CYS A 331 -14.84 12.40 0.48
CA CYS A 331 -14.94 10.98 0.12
C CYS A 331 -14.74 10.09 1.35
N LEU A 332 -13.64 10.29 2.08
CA LEU A 332 -13.33 9.51 3.27
C LEU A 332 -14.38 9.68 4.36
N LYS A 333 -14.83 10.92 4.60
CA LYS A 333 -15.87 11.22 5.58
C LYS A 333 -17.19 10.51 5.23
N ASN A 334 -17.62 10.58 3.97
CA ASN A 334 -18.82 9.90 3.52
C ASN A 334 -18.69 8.38 3.61
N ALA A 335 -17.53 7.83 3.25
CA ALA A 335 -17.26 6.39 3.36
C ALA A 335 -17.38 5.88 4.81
N ILE A 336 -16.78 6.58 5.78
CA ILE A 336 -16.86 6.20 7.21
C ILE A 336 -18.32 6.28 7.71
N ILE A 337 -19.05 7.32 7.32
CA ILE A 337 -20.45 7.51 7.74
C ILE A 337 -21.36 6.46 7.09
N ALA A 338 -21.22 6.21 5.79
CA ALA A 338 -22.01 5.24 5.05
C ALA A 338 -21.82 3.82 5.63
N PHE A 339 -20.57 3.49 5.98
CA PHE A 339 -20.22 2.24 6.64
C PHE A 339 -20.89 2.10 8.00
N GLY A 340 -20.82 3.14 8.82
CA GLY A 340 -21.46 3.16 10.14
C GLY A 340 -22.98 3.01 10.06
N ASN A 341 -23.61 3.60 9.04
CA ASN A 341 -25.06 3.53 8.83
C ASN A 341 -25.53 2.24 8.14
N GLY A 342 -24.61 1.43 7.60
CA GLY A 342 -24.95 0.22 6.84
C GLY A 342 -25.55 0.52 5.46
N SER A 343 -25.28 1.71 4.91
CA SER A 343 -25.79 2.17 3.61
C SER A 343 -24.86 1.86 2.42
N ASP A 344 -23.76 1.13 2.64
CA ASP A 344 -22.76 0.79 1.60
C ASP A 344 -23.30 -0.14 0.49
N VAL A 345 -24.57 -0.56 0.60
CA VAL A 345 -25.21 -1.47 -0.33
C VAL A 345 -26.14 -0.70 -1.27
N LYS A 346 -25.66 -0.53 -2.52
CA LYS A 346 -26.33 -0.11 -3.78
C LYS A 346 -26.13 1.33 -4.25
N SER A 347 -25.34 1.45 -5.32
CA SER A 347 -25.67 2.29 -6.49
C SER A 347 -25.37 1.58 -7.84
N GLY A 348 -25.46 0.25 -7.88
CA GLY A 348 -25.14 -0.56 -9.08
C GLY A 348 -26.29 -1.38 -9.67
N SER A 349 -27.54 -1.12 -9.29
CA SER A 349 -28.70 -1.86 -9.83
C SER A 349 -29.83 -0.91 -10.23
N SER A 350 -29.66 -0.25 -11.37
CA SER A 350 -30.76 0.31 -12.15
C SER A 350 -30.49 0.17 -13.66
N ARG A 351 -31.12 -0.87 -14.22
CA ARG A 351 -31.56 -1.01 -15.62
C ARG A 351 -30.52 -0.85 -16.74
N ALA A 352 -30.14 -2.01 -17.28
CA ALA A 352 -29.93 -2.15 -18.72
C ALA A 352 -31.15 -1.61 -19.48
N GLY A 353 -31.01 -0.43 -20.08
CA GLY A 353 -31.93 0.17 -21.02
C GLY A 353 -31.21 0.37 -22.35
N ILE A 354 -31.58 -0.44 -23.33
CA ILE A 354 -31.11 -0.41 -24.72
C ILE A 354 -31.59 0.88 -25.43
N ALA A 355 -30.80 1.29 -26.43
CA ALA A 355 -31.03 2.29 -27.50
C ALA A 355 -30.40 3.69 -27.25
N SER A 356 -29.68 4.32 -28.18
CA SER A 356 -29.44 4.06 -29.61
C SER A 356 -28.19 4.85 -30.04
N PHE A 357 -27.34 4.25 -30.89
CA PHE A 357 -26.20 4.92 -31.51
C PHE A 357 -26.65 5.79 -32.69
N ALA A 358 -26.15 7.04 -32.77
CA ALA A 358 -26.11 7.83 -34.00
C ALA A 358 -24.71 8.47 -34.14
N PRO A 359 -24.10 8.47 -35.34
CA PRO A 359 -22.69 8.82 -35.51
C PRO A 359 -22.52 10.34 -35.74
N ALA A 360 -21.65 10.98 -34.95
CA ALA A 360 -21.23 12.35 -35.20
C ALA A 360 -19.89 12.36 -35.96
N THR A 361 -19.94 13.04 -37.10
CA THR A 361 -18.94 13.25 -38.14
C THR A 361 -17.65 13.94 -37.67
N ARG A 362 -16.54 13.51 -38.28
CA ARG A 362 -15.20 14.12 -38.23
C ARG A 362 -15.22 15.59 -38.66
N THR A 363 -14.50 16.44 -37.92
CA THR A 363 -13.94 17.69 -38.45
C THR A 363 -12.56 17.94 -37.85
N THR A 364 -11.53 17.81 -38.68
CA THR A 364 -10.14 18.21 -38.43
C THR A 364 -9.94 19.71 -38.68
N PRO A 365 -9.18 20.44 -37.85
CA PRO A 365 -8.57 21.70 -38.28
C PRO A 365 -7.10 21.46 -38.65
N GLY A 366 -6.74 21.79 -39.89
CA GLY A 366 -5.39 21.75 -40.40
C GLY A 366 -4.51 22.86 -39.84
N TYR A 367 -3.23 22.54 -39.60
CA TYR A 367 -2.20 23.53 -39.34
C TYR A 367 -1.14 23.51 -40.44
N HIS A 368 -0.83 24.71 -40.90
CA HIS A 368 0.07 25.03 -42.00
C HIS A 368 1.55 24.78 -41.66
N ARG A 369 2.26 24.29 -42.67
CA ARG A 369 3.72 24.16 -42.76
C ARG A 369 4.35 25.50 -43.16
N PRO A 370 5.60 25.75 -42.74
CA PRO A 370 6.61 26.16 -43.72
C PRO A 370 7.91 25.33 -43.62
N SER A 371 8.44 24.93 -44.78
CA SER A 371 9.85 24.54 -45.01
C SER A 371 10.71 25.81 -44.98
N SER A 372 12.03 25.85 -44.71
CA SER A 372 13.22 25.10 -45.16
C SER A 372 14.42 25.72 -44.37
N LEU A 373 15.57 25.09 -44.05
CA LEU A 373 16.72 24.81 -44.93
C LEU A 373 17.87 24.13 -44.14
N HIS A 374 18.52 23.14 -44.77
CA HIS A 374 19.96 22.78 -44.78
C HIS A 374 20.80 22.57 -43.49
N GLY A 375 21.55 21.46 -43.45
CA GLY A 375 22.82 21.39 -42.68
C GLY A 375 23.40 20.01 -42.32
N ASN A 376 23.98 19.32 -43.30
CA ASN A 376 25.16 18.44 -43.24
C ASN A 376 25.23 17.10 -42.45
N ARG A 377 25.91 16.18 -43.15
CA ARG A 377 26.31 14.79 -42.93
C ARG A 377 27.60 14.67 -42.09
N ALA A 378 27.72 13.61 -41.28
CA ALA A 378 28.99 12.92 -41.01
C ALA A 378 28.74 11.49 -40.46
N GLU A 379 29.53 10.53 -40.95
CA GLU A 379 29.50 9.08 -40.67
C GLU A 379 30.64 8.67 -39.71
N HIS A 380 30.35 7.68 -38.83
CA HIS A 380 31.22 6.61 -38.25
C HIS A 380 32.38 6.99 -37.27
N PRO A 381 32.98 6.07 -36.46
CA PRO A 381 32.76 4.62 -36.25
C PRO A 381 32.44 4.13 -34.82
N GLN A 382 32.05 2.86 -34.83
CA GLN A 382 31.84 1.88 -33.76
C GLN A 382 33.17 1.38 -33.16
N SER A 383 33.23 1.21 -31.83
CA SER A 383 34.24 0.38 -31.17
C SER A 383 33.60 -0.60 -30.19
N THR A 384 33.75 -1.87 -30.51
CA THR A 384 33.57 -3.05 -29.66
C THR A 384 34.59 -3.03 -28.52
N ASP A 385 34.15 -3.29 -27.30
CA ASP A 385 35.02 -3.95 -26.33
C ASP A 385 34.24 -4.93 -25.44
N THR A 386 34.71 -6.16 -25.47
CA THR A 386 34.22 -7.33 -24.76
C THR A 386 34.83 -7.36 -23.37
N THR A 387 34.01 -7.47 -22.33
CA THR A 387 34.48 -7.99 -21.03
C THR A 387 33.48 -9.01 -20.49
N GLN A 388 33.92 -10.27 -20.53
CA GLN A 388 33.30 -11.40 -19.87
C GLN A 388 33.30 -11.15 -18.35
N VAL A 389 32.14 -11.30 -17.71
CA VAL A 389 32.08 -11.44 -16.25
C VAL A 389 31.31 -12.72 -15.92
N ASN A 390 31.99 -13.48 -15.07
CA ASN A 390 31.72 -14.81 -14.58
C ASN A 390 30.29 -14.98 -14.05
N GLU A 391 29.68 -16.09 -14.43
CA GLU A 391 28.36 -16.55 -14.04
C GLU A 391 28.46 -17.30 -12.70
N ASN A 392 27.78 -16.77 -11.67
CA ASN A 392 27.09 -17.48 -10.59
C ASN A 392 27.00 -16.60 -9.33
N ASP A 393 25.84 -15.98 -9.12
CA ASP A 393 25.33 -15.81 -7.76
C ASP A 393 23.81 -15.54 -7.78
N ARG A 394 23.07 -16.30 -6.97
CA ARG A 394 21.63 -16.11 -6.74
C ARG A 394 21.43 -14.80 -5.98
N LEU A 395 21.08 -13.75 -6.73
CA LEU A 395 21.05 -12.34 -6.36
C LEU A 395 19.75 -11.86 -5.67
N TRP A 396 19.20 -12.67 -4.76
CA TRP A 396 18.19 -12.22 -3.81
C TRP A 396 18.54 -12.78 -2.43
N GLY A 397 19.53 -12.15 -1.80
CA GLY A 397 19.88 -12.42 -0.41
C GLY A 397 18.79 -11.88 0.52
N ASP A 398 18.34 -12.74 1.42
CA ASP A 398 17.58 -12.36 2.61
C ASP A 398 18.54 -11.55 3.52
N GLU A 399 18.41 -10.23 3.56
CA GLU A 399 19.06 -9.43 4.60
C GLU A 399 18.13 -9.36 5.82
N GLU A 400 18.38 -10.27 6.77
CA GLU A 400 18.09 -10.04 8.17
C GLU A 400 19.01 -8.94 8.71
N ASP A 401 18.39 -7.97 9.37
CA ASP A 401 18.89 -7.12 10.45
C ASP A 401 20.33 -6.56 10.32
N SER A 402 20.43 -5.30 9.91
CA SER A 402 21.63 -4.49 10.14
C SER A 402 21.24 -3.04 10.41
N THR A 403 21.07 -2.74 11.70
CA THR A 403 21.16 -1.39 12.27
C THR A 403 22.53 -0.79 11.96
N LEU A 404 22.56 0.30 11.20
CA LEU A 404 23.72 1.18 11.09
C LEU A 404 23.73 2.18 12.27
N PRO A 405 24.84 2.35 13.00
CA PRO A 405 25.03 3.43 13.95
C PRO A 405 25.69 4.65 13.28
N SER A 406 25.19 5.84 13.60
CA SER A 406 25.81 7.13 13.25
C SER A 406 27.10 7.40 14.07
N PRO A 407 28.03 8.25 13.60
CA PRO A 407 29.36 8.35 14.17
C PRO A 407 29.46 9.33 15.35
N GLY A 408 30.11 8.84 16.42
CA GLY A 408 31.20 9.50 17.17
C GLY A 408 30.93 10.80 17.93
N LEU A 409 30.81 10.68 19.26
CA LEU A 409 31.38 11.64 20.22
C LEU A 409 32.03 10.84 21.36
N SER A 410 33.30 11.16 21.62
CA SER A 410 34.21 10.48 22.54
C SER A 410 34.13 11.11 23.93
N GLU A 411 33.87 10.33 24.97
CA GLU A 411 34.32 10.61 26.34
C GLU A 411 34.65 9.31 27.09
N HIS A 412 35.79 9.32 27.79
CA HIS A 412 36.36 8.23 28.56
C HIS A 412 35.66 8.07 29.92
N GLY A 413 35.51 6.83 30.42
CA GLY A 413 35.21 6.63 31.84
C GLY A 413 34.78 5.22 32.27
N ALA A 414 35.76 4.45 32.76
CA ALA A 414 35.71 3.40 33.79
C ALA A 414 34.61 2.30 33.79
N ALA A 415 35.08 1.04 33.77
CA ALA A 415 34.31 -0.18 34.08
C ALA A 415 33.91 -0.28 35.57
N PRO A 416 32.87 -1.08 35.88
CA PRO A 416 33.09 -2.11 36.90
C PRO A 416 32.39 -3.47 36.66
N VAL A 417 33.18 -4.52 36.90
CA VAL A 417 32.95 -5.68 37.78
C VAL A 417 31.61 -6.44 37.71
N HIS A 418 31.71 -7.69 37.26
CA HIS A 418 30.78 -8.79 37.50
C HIS A 418 30.68 -9.17 38.99
N MET A 419 29.47 -9.23 39.53
CA MET A 419 29.11 -10.17 40.60
C MET A 419 27.69 -10.68 40.36
N GLY A 420 27.55 -11.99 40.26
CA GLY A 420 26.25 -12.65 40.25
C GLY A 420 25.67 -12.77 41.66
N LEU A 421 24.36 -12.91 41.76
CA LEU A 421 23.68 -13.70 42.78
C LEU A 421 22.23 -13.92 42.37
N ALA A 422 21.84 -15.19 42.36
CA ALA A 422 20.48 -15.67 42.21
C ALA A 422 19.65 -15.32 43.45
N LEU A 423 18.45 -14.77 43.27
CA LEU A 423 17.32 -14.80 44.20
C LEU A 423 16.13 -14.08 43.55
N GLY A 424 14.94 -14.70 43.53
CA GLY A 424 13.72 -13.97 43.15
C GLY A 424 12.59 -14.77 42.49
N TRP A 425 12.50 -16.07 42.70
CA TRP A 425 11.31 -16.86 42.38
C TRP A 425 10.16 -16.53 43.35
N LEU A 426 9.53 -15.35 43.25
CA LEU A 426 8.37 -15.01 44.11
C LEU A 426 7.34 -14.04 43.50
N LEU A 427 7.34 -13.80 42.18
CA LEU A 427 6.39 -12.87 41.55
C LEU A 427 5.10 -13.43 40.89
N PRO A 428 4.83 -14.75 40.74
CA PRO A 428 3.59 -15.18 40.10
C PRO A 428 2.38 -15.29 41.06
N VAL A 429 2.52 -15.00 42.36
CA VAL A 429 1.42 -15.16 43.33
C VAL A 429 0.56 -13.89 43.49
N LEU A 430 1.04 -12.72 43.05
CA LEU A 430 0.31 -11.45 43.24
C LEU A 430 -0.72 -11.11 42.14
N LEU A 431 -0.69 -11.81 41.00
CA LEU A 431 -1.60 -11.53 39.87
C LEU A 431 -2.93 -12.30 39.90
N LEU A 432 -3.10 -13.24 40.82
CA LEU A 432 -4.36 -13.99 40.99
C LEU A 432 -5.39 -13.29 41.89
N LEU A 433 -5.03 -12.19 42.57
CA LEU A 433 -5.92 -11.48 43.51
C LEU A 433 -6.59 -10.22 42.94
N LEU A 434 -6.35 -9.87 41.67
CA LEU A 434 -6.95 -8.69 41.01
C LEU A 434 -8.05 -9.05 39.97
N SER A 435 -8.46 -10.33 39.91
CA SER A 435 -9.52 -10.80 39.00
C SER A 435 -10.90 -10.94 39.65
N HIS A 436 -11.07 -10.45 40.88
CA HIS A 436 -12.37 -10.32 41.53
C HIS A 436 -12.52 -8.93 42.17
N GLN A 437 -12.83 -7.93 41.34
CA GLN A 437 -13.63 -6.76 41.72
C GLN A 437 -14.21 -6.09 40.48
#